data_AF-A0A2S7D834-F1
#
_entry.id   AF-A0A2S7D834-F1
#
_cell.length_a   1.000
_cell.length_b   1.000
_cell.length_c   1.000
_cell.angle_alpha   90.00
_cell.angle_beta   90.00
_cell.angle_gamma   90.00
#
_symmetry.space_group_name_H-M   'P 1'
#
loop_
_entity.id
_entity.type
_entity.pdbx_description
1 polymer ?
#
loop_
_entity_poly.entity_id
_entity_poly.type
_entity_poly.pdbx_seq_one_letter_code
_entity_poly.pdbx_strand_id
1 'polypeptide(L)'
;MGISAQSTGATGLSLQVVTIAPGGRAKPHLHASHETAIYALTGVSKVWHGPALEHHDVVQPGDFLYIPAGMPHQPYNDGVEAAVVLVARTDPNTHESVVLLPGFDGLHG
;
A
#
# COMPACT_ATOMS: atom_id res chain seq x y z
N MET A 1 10.57 -13.99 -3.51
CA MET A 1 9.51 -14.80 -2.87
C MET A 1 9.20 -14.20 -1.52
N GLY A 2 7.92 -13.87 -1.24
CA GLY A 2 7.48 -13.34 0.06
C GLY A 2 6.84 -14.43 0.93
N ILE A 3 6.28 -14.03 2.08
CA ILE A 3 5.49 -14.91 2.97
C ILE A 3 4.01 -14.72 2.63
N SER A 4 3.29 -15.82 2.38
CA SER A 4 1.85 -15.84 2.12
C SER A 4 1.30 -17.26 2.27
N ALA A 5 -0.03 -17.42 2.18
CA ALA A 5 -0.67 -18.73 2.07
C ALA A 5 -0.11 -19.53 0.91
N GLN A 6 0.07 -18.89 -0.25
CA GLN A 6 0.47 -19.55 -1.49
C GLN A 6 1.96 -19.94 -1.49
N SER A 7 2.83 -19.16 -0.83
CA SER A 7 4.28 -19.44 -0.84
C SER A 7 4.75 -20.28 0.34
N THR A 8 4.15 -20.13 1.52
CA THR A 8 4.63 -20.78 2.75
C THR A 8 3.53 -21.43 3.59
N GLY A 9 2.27 -21.38 3.17
CA GLY A 9 1.13 -21.87 3.96
C GLY A 9 0.76 -20.98 5.14
N ALA A 10 1.15 -19.70 5.13
CA ALA A 10 0.74 -18.76 6.17
C ALA A 10 -0.79 -18.60 6.23
N THR A 11 -1.36 -18.49 7.42
CA THR A 11 -2.83 -18.48 7.60
C THR A 11 -3.39 -17.13 8.04
N GLY A 12 -2.56 -16.23 8.56
CA GLY A 12 -3.01 -14.94 9.09
C GLY A 12 -2.20 -13.74 8.64
N LEU A 13 -1.11 -13.94 7.89
CA LEU A 13 -0.28 -12.83 7.43
C LEU A 13 0.26 -13.06 6.02
N SER A 14 0.46 -11.95 5.31
CA SER A 14 1.39 -11.88 4.18
C SER A 14 2.48 -10.86 4.48
N LEU A 15 3.68 -11.09 3.92
CA LEU A 15 4.82 -10.18 3.98
C LEU A 15 5.49 -10.13 2.62
N GLN A 16 5.52 -8.96 1.99
CA GLN A 16 5.93 -8.81 0.60
C GLN A 16 6.76 -7.55 0.40
N VAL A 17 7.77 -7.64 -0.47
CA VAL A 17 8.44 -6.46 -1.01
C VAL A 17 7.60 -5.94 -2.17
N VAL A 18 7.18 -4.68 -2.11
CA VAL A 18 6.43 -3.99 -3.15
C VAL A 18 7.29 -2.87 -3.72
N THR A 19 7.34 -2.79 -5.04
CA THR A 19 8.04 -1.73 -5.77
C THR A 19 7.04 -0.86 -6.51
N ILE A 20 7.03 0.43 -6.21
CA ILE A 20 6.27 1.45 -6.94
C ILE A 20 7.25 2.12 -7.91
N ALA A 21 7.10 1.82 -9.20
CA ALA A 21 7.93 2.41 -10.24
C ALA A 21 7.79 3.95 -10.29
N PRO A 22 8.77 4.68 -10.85
CA PRO A 22 8.62 6.11 -11.16
C PRO A 22 7.33 6.40 -11.93
N GLY A 23 6.54 7.38 -11.47
CA GLY A 23 5.23 7.70 -12.03
C GLY A 23 4.12 6.69 -11.69
N GLY A 24 4.44 5.63 -10.95
CA GLY A 24 3.48 4.60 -10.54
C GLY A 24 2.44 5.15 -9.57
N ARG A 25 1.17 4.83 -9.83
CA ARG A 25 0.04 5.24 -9.01
C ARG A 25 -0.99 4.13 -8.94
N ALA A 26 -1.43 3.79 -7.73
CA ALA A 26 -2.55 2.88 -7.55
C ALA A 26 -3.88 3.62 -7.82
N LYS A 27 -4.91 2.86 -8.20
CA LYS A 27 -6.28 3.38 -8.10
C LYS A 27 -6.65 3.57 -6.63
N PRO A 28 -7.46 4.59 -6.28
CA PRO A 28 -8.02 4.71 -4.95
C PRO A 28 -8.72 3.43 -4.51
N HIS A 29 -8.40 2.96 -3.31
CA HIS A 29 -8.97 1.73 -2.79
C HIS A 29 -8.96 1.70 -1.26
N LEU A 30 -9.59 0.68 -0.71
CA LEU A 30 -9.47 0.29 0.70
C LEU A 30 -9.32 -1.22 0.84
N HIS A 31 -8.85 -1.65 1.99
CA HIS A 31 -8.86 -3.06 2.39
C HIS A 31 -10.02 -3.27 3.36
N ALA A 32 -11.03 -4.07 3.00
CA ALA A 32 -12.25 -4.16 3.79
C ALA A 32 -12.05 -4.84 5.17
N SER A 33 -11.10 -5.77 5.27
CA SER A 33 -11.02 -6.70 6.39
C SER A 33 -9.62 -6.91 6.95
N HIS A 34 -8.59 -6.25 6.40
CA HIS A 34 -7.22 -6.41 6.87
C HIS A 34 -6.54 -5.07 7.03
N GLU A 35 -5.60 -5.06 7.96
CA GLU A 35 -4.73 -3.94 8.27
C GLU A 35 -3.42 -4.11 7.51
N THR A 36 -2.80 -2.99 7.17
CA THR A 36 -1.53 -2.96 6.45
C THR A 36 -0.48 -2.20 7.27
N ALA A 37 0.67 -2.83 7.49
CA ALA A 37 1.86 -2.21 8.06
C ALA A 37 2.98 -2.18 7.02
N ILE A 38 3.65 -1.04 6.90
CA ILE A 38 4.64 -0.79 5.85
C ILE A 38 5.92 -0.28 6.51
N TYR A 39 7.06 -0.77 6.02
CA TYR A 39 8.38 -0.20 6.31
C TYR A 39 9.08 0.17 5.00
N ALA A 40 9.51 1.42 4.90
CA ALA A 40 10.15 1.94 3.69
C ALA A 40 11.62 1.54 3.60
N LEU A 41 12.00 0.88 2.50
CA LEU A 41 13.35 0.36 2.30
C LEU A 41 14.22 1.34 1.53
N THR A 42 13.79 1.74 0.33
CA THR A 42 14.53 2.68 -0.55
C THR A 42 13.56 3.53 -1.38
N GLY A 43 14.02 4.67 -1.89
CA GLY A 43 13.17 5.61 -2.62
C GLY A 43 12.10 6.24 -1.73
N VAL A 44 11.28 7.13 -2.29
CA VAL A 44 10.24 7.86 -1.57
C VAL A 44 8.90 7.60 -2.23
N SER A 45 7.93 7.14 -1.44
CA SER A 45 6.54 7.04 -1.86
C SER A 45 5.69 8.07 -1.14
N LYS A 46 4.49 8.30 -1.63
CA LYS A 46 3.52 9.22 -1.05
C LYS A 46 2.16 8.54 -1.03
N VAL A 47 1.32 8.93 -0.09
CA VAL A 47 -0.03 8.34 0.04
C VAL A 47 -1.03 9.43 0.36
N TRP A 48 -2.11 9.46 -0.43
CA TRP A 48 -3.33 10.15 -0.01
C TRP A 48 -4.18 9.20 0.82
N HIS A 49 -4.80 9.68 1.89
CA HIS A 49 -5.65 8.86 2.76
C HIS A 49 -6.72 9.70 3.47
N GLY A 50 -7.63 9.02 4.17
CA GLY A 50 -8.79 9.62 4.81
C GLY A 50 -10.08 9.33 4.04
N PRO A 51 -11.25 9.54 4.65
CA PRO A 51 -12.56 9.25 4.04
C PRO A 51 -12.77 9.82 2.64
N ALA A 52 -12.14 10.96 2.32
CA ALA A 52 -12.19 11.66 1.04
C ALA A 52 -10.79 11.81 0.39
N LEU A 53 -9.80 11.04 0.82
CA LEU A 53 -8.39 11.17 0.40
C LEU A 53 -7.81 12.58 0.65
N GLU A 54 -8.23 13.22 1.74
CA GLU A 54 -7.92 14.61 2.07
C GLU A 54 -6.57 14.79 2.80
N HIS A 55 -6.01 13.71 3.35
CA HIS A 55 -4.72 13.72 4.03
C HIS A 55 -3.62 13.20 3.12
N HIS A 56 -2.40 13.70 3.33
CA HIS A 56 -1.24 13.37 2.51
C HIS A 56 -0.03 13.14 3.39
N ASP A 57 0.61 12.00 3.20
CA ASP A 57 1.87 11.67 3.86
C ASP A 57 2.96 11.32 2.84
N VAL A 58 4.18 11.71 3.18
CA VAL A 58 5.40 11.29 2.49
C VAL A 58 6.03 10.15 3.29
N VAL A 59 6.40 9.08 2.61
CA VAL A 59 6.97 7.87 3.21
C VAL A 59 8.36 7.66 2.63
N GLN A 60 9.37 7.98 3.42
CA GLN A 60 10.80 7.96 3.07
C GLN A 60 11.52 6.79 3.76
N PRO A 61 12.72 6.37 3.29
CA PRO A 61 13.41 5.20 3.84
C PRO A 61 13.61 5.27 5.35
N GLY A 62 13.26 4.20 6.06
CA GLY A 62 13.25 4.15 7.52
C GLY A 62 11.90 4.47 8.17
N ASP A 63 10.95 5.03 7.43
CA ASP A 63 9.62 5.30 7.96
C ASP A 63 8.77 4.03 8.10
N PHE A 64 7.88 4.08 9.09
CA PHE A 64 6.78 3.15 9.25
C PHE A 64 5.48 3.85 8.83
N LEU A 65 4.63 3.15 8.08
CA LEU A 65 3.28 3.58 7.77
C LEU A 65 2.29 2.48 8.17
N TYR A 66 1.21 2.87 8.83
CA TYR A 66 0.11 1.97 9.19
C TYR A 66 -1.18 2.45 8.54
N ILE A 67 -1.90 1.52 7.91
CA ILE A 67 -3.18 1.76 7.26
C ILE A 67 -4.19 0.79 7.91
N PRO A 68 -5.16 1.31 8.69
CA PRO A 68 -6.18 0.45 9.30
C PRO A 68 -7.14 -0.11 8.25
N ALA A 69 -7.79 -1.23 8.58
CA ALA A 69 -8.85 -1.79 7.75
C ALA A 69 -9.95 -0.73 7.49
N GLY A 70 -10.43 -0.68 6.25
CA GLY A 70 -11.47 0.25 5.81
C GLY A 70 -10.99 1.65 5.45
N MET A 71 -9.71 1.99 5.65
CA MET A 71 -9.18 3.31 5.29
C MET A 71 -9.06 3.47 3.77
N PRO A 72 -9.75 4.44 3.15
CA PRO A 72 -9.46 4.82 1.76
C PRO A 72 -8.04 5.38 1.66
N HIS A 73 -7.30 4.91 0.67
CA HIS A 73 -5.95 5.40 0.41
C HIS A 73 -5.55 5.25 -1.06
N GLN A 74 -4.53 6.01 -1.47
CA GLN A 74 -3.96 6.00 -2.81
C GLN A 74 -2.43 6.19 -2.74
N PRO A 75 -1.64 5.10 -2.72
CA PRO A 75 -0.19 5.19 -2.80
C PRO A 75 0.26 5.54 -4.23
N TYR A 76 1.31 6.35 -4.31
CA TYR A 76 1.95 6.73 -5.58
C TYR A 76 3.42 7.09 -5.38
N ASN A 77 4.14 7.16 -6.50
CA ASN A 77 5.52 7.60 -6.58
C ASN A 77 5.67 8.59 -7.76
N ASP A 78 5.89 9.85 -7.45
CA ASP A 78 6.16 10.92 -8.43
C ASP A 78 7.67 11.25 -8.56
N GLY A 79 8.53 10.45 -7.93
CA GLY A 79 9.99 10.55 -8.06
C GLY A 79 10.52 9.91 -9.34
N VAL A 80 11.84 10.03 -9.53
CA VAL A 80 12.58 9.46 -10.68
C VAL A 80 13.16 8.07 -10.39
N GLU A 81 13.26 7.70 -9.12
CA GLU A 81 13.70 6.37 -8.66
C GLU A 81 12.50 5.55 -8.18
N ALA A 82 12.63 4.22 -8.22
CA ALA A 82 11.60 3.34 -7.67
C ALA A 82 11.54 3.45 -6.14
N ALA A 83 10.33 3.50 -5.59
CA ALA A 83 10.10 3.37 -4.16
C ALA A 83 9.89 1.88 -3.83
N VAL A 84 10.62 1.37 -2.85
CA VAL A 84 10.58 -0.04 -2.44
C VAL A 84 10.22 -0.10 -0.97
N VAL A 85 9.20 -0.89 -0.66
CA VAL A 85 8.65 -1.01 0.70
C VAL A 85 8.43 -2.47 1.06
N LEU A 86 8.56 -2.78 2.35
CA LEU A 86 8.12 -4.06 2.91
C LEU A 86 6.69 -3.88 3.44
N VAL A 87 5.76 -4.71 2.98
CA VAL A 87 4.33 -4.64 3.31
C VAL A 87 3.91 -5.90 4.03
N ALA A 88 3.43 -5.75 5.25
CA ALA A 88 2.78 -6.79 6.03
C ALA A 88 1.27 -6.54 6.05
N ARG A 89 0.47 -7.60 5.89
CA ARG A 89 -1.00 -7.51 5.96
C ARG A 89 -1.56 -8.61 6.83
N THR A 90 -2.67 -8.37 7.52
CA THR A 90 -3.47 -9.39 8.21
C THR A 90 -4.40 -10.16 7.25
N ASP A 91 -3.97 -10.28 5.98
CA ASP A 91 -4.54 -11.12 4.92
C ASP A 91 -3.41 -11.99 4.37
N PRO A 92 -3.51 -13.34 4.46
CA PRO A 92 -2.45 -14.22 4.03
C PRO A 92 -2.31 -14.32 2.50
N ASN A 93 -3.18 -13.71 1.71
CA ASN A 93 -3.09 -13.80 0.26
C ASN A 93 -1.90 -13.01 -0.32
N THR A 94 -1.23 -13.60 -1.31
CA THR A 94 -0.17 -12.90 -2.06
C THR A 94 -0.71 -11.66 -2.78
N HIS A 95 -1.85 -11.77 -3.44
CA HIS A 95 -2.50 -10.60 -4.01
C HIS A 95 -3.39 -9.97 -2.94
N GLU A 96 -3.27 -8.67 -2.77
CA GLU A 96 -4.08 -7.94 -1.81
C GLU A 96 -5.56 -7.99 -2.17
N SER A 97 -6.40 -8.18 -1.16
CA SER A 97 -7.83 -7.94 -1.27
C SER A 97 -8.11 -6.44 -1.19
N VAL A 98 -8.72 -5.87 -2.24
CA VAL A 98 -9.02 -4.43 -2.35
C VAL A 98 -10.46 -4.20 -2.78
N VAL A 99 -11.05 -3.12 -2.26
CA VAL A 99 -12.30 -2.54 -2.77
C VAL A 99 -11.93 -1.24 -3.47
N LEU A 100 -12.17 -1.19 -4.79
CA LEU A 100 -11.89 0.00 -5.58
C LEU A 100 -12.90 1.11 -5.28
N LEU A 101 -12.44 2.35 -5.33
CA LEU A 101 -13.25 3.54 -5.06
C LEU A 101 -13.32 4.44 -6.32
N PRO A 102 -14.08 4.04 -7.36
CA PRO A 102 -14.08 4.74 -8.65
C PRO A 102 -14.60 6.18 -8.55
N GLY A 103 -15.37 6.52 -7.50
CA GLY A 103 -15.79 7.90 -7.25
C GLY A 103 -14.65 8.87 -6.93
N PHE A 104 -13.45 8.36 -6.64
CA PHE A 104 -12.24 9.15 -6.41
C PHE A 104 -11.23 9.06 -7.57
N ASP A 105 -11.57 8.38 -8.66
CA ASP A 105 -10.68 8.28 -9.82
C ASP A 105 -10.32 9.68 -10.34
N GLY A 106 -9.01 9.93 -10.49
CA GLY A 106 -8.48 11.21 -10.97
C GLY A 106 -8.50 12.36 -9.96
N LEU A 107 -8.95 12.15 -8.71
CA LEU A 107 -9.02 13.21 -7.69
C LEU A 107 -7.66 13.92 -7.49
N HIS A 108 -6.58 13.14 -7.48
CA HIS A 108 -5.22 13.63 -7.22
C HIS A 108 -4.27 13.46 -8.42
N GLY A 109 -4.82 13.43 -9.64
CA GLY A 109 -4.06 13.23 -10.89
C GLY A 109 -3.99 11.79 -11.35
#